data_AF-A0A1V5S2Q2-F1
#
_entry.id   AF-A0A1V5S2Q2-F1
#
_cell.length_a   1.000
_cell.length_b   1.000
_cell.length_c   1.000
_cell.angle_alpha   90.00
_cell.angle_beta   90.00
_cell.angle_gamma   90.00
#
_symmetry.space_group_name_H-M   'P 1'
#
loop_
_entity.id
_entity.type
_entity.pdbx_description
1 polymer ?
#
loop_
_entity_poly.entity_id
_entity_poly.type
_entity_poly.pdbx_seq_one_letter_code
_entity_poly.pdbx_strand_id
1 'polypeptide(L)'
;MTNTRFGIEIEMTGITRETAANTIANHLGGTVQRTYNSYDCYKVTAPDDREWQIMSDGSITCQRKENGRTVPASREYSVELVSPILTYTNDIETLQELVRKLRKAGVCRSLSSHPANRESKRVVILQDRTGSPPSPSGG
;
A
#
# COMPACT_ATOMS: atom_id res chain seq x y z
N MET A 1 -17.30 -0.08 -20.77
CA MET A 1 -16.67 -0.54 -19.51
C MET A 1 -16.29 0.69 -18.70
N THR A 2 -16.58 0.70 -17.40
CA THR A 2 -16.38 1.90 -16.56
C THR A 2 -14.91 2.07 -16.20
N ASN A 3 -14.32 3.18 -16.63
CA ASN A 3 -12.95 3.56 -16.31
C ASN A 3 -12.86 4.19 -14.90
N THR A 4 -13.51 3.54 -13.92
CA THR A 4 -13.64 4.06 -12.56
C THR A 4 -12.26 4.19 -11.93
N ARG A 5 -11.95 5.42 -11.50
CA ARG A 5 -10.66 5.77 -10.91
C ARG A 5 -10.68 5.58 -9.40
N PHE A 6 -9.61 5.00 -8.87
CA PHE A 6 -9.42 4.83 -7.43
C PHE A 6 -7.94 4.87 -7.08
N GLY A 7 -7.62 5.25 -5.85
CA GLY A 7 -6.33 5.01 -5.21
C GLY A 7 -6.47 3.99 -4.09
N ILE A 8 -5.36 3.46 -3.62
CA ILE A 8 -5.33 2.61 -2.45
C ILE A 8 -4.22 3.04 -1.47
N GLU A 9 -4.49 2.79 -0.20
CA GLU A 9 -3.51 2.88 0.87
C GLU A 9 -3.48 1.52 1.60
N ILE A 10 -2.30 0.90 1.70
CA ILE A 10 -2.11 -0.36 2.42
C ILE A 10 -1.09 -0.16 3.55
N GLU A 11 -1.58 -0.22 4.78
CA GLU A 11 -0.76 -0.27 5.98
C GLU A 11 -0.39 -1.72 6.32
N MET A 12 0.90 -1.99 6.54
CA MET A 12 1.41 -3.33 6.80
C MET A 12 2.70 -3.36 7.65
N THR A 13 2.97 -4.54 8.21
CA THR A 13 4.22 -4.90 8.90
C THR A 13 4.64 -6.32 8.50
N GLY A 14 5.82 -6.76 8.91
CA GLY A 14 6.34 -8.11 8.66
C GLY A 14 7.47 -8.14 7.63
N ILE A 15 7.55 -7.10 6.81
CA ILE A 15 8.68 -6.80 5.90
C ILE A 15 9.14 -5.36 6.11
N THR A 16 10.38 -5.05 5.73
CA THR A 16 10.90 -3.68 5.77
C THR A 16 10.32 -2.86 4.61
N ARG A 17 10.32 -1.52 4.73
CA ARG A 17 9.97 -0.61 3.61
C ARG A 17 10.81 -0.88 2.36
N GLU A 18 12.11 -1.15 2.53
CA GLU A 18 13.01 -1.54 1.44
C GLU A 18 12.55 -2.83 0.76
N THR A 19 12.22 -3.86 1.53
CA THR A 19 11.74 -5.14 0.99
C THR A 19 10.43 -4.93 0.23
N ALA A 20 9.52 -4.09 0.75
CA ALA A 20 8.29 -3.75 0.07
C ALA A 20 8.56 -3.02 -1.26
N ALA A 21 9.40 -1.97 -1.25
CA ALA A 21 9.77 -1.20 -2.44
C ALA A 21 10.39 -2.09 -3.53
N ASN A 22 11.34 -2.96 -3.16
CA ASN A 22 11.95 -3.91 -4.09
C ASN A 22 10.93 -4.92 -4.64
N THR A 23 10.01 -5.41 -3.81
CA THR A 23 8.94 -6.33 -4.25
C THR A 23 8.02 -5.66 -5.26
N ILE A 24 7.65 -4.40 -5.01
CA ILE A 24 6.80 -3.60 -5.90
C ILE A 24 7.52 -3.32 -7.22
N ALA A 25 8.76 -2.84 -7.17
CA ALA A 25 9.57 -2.56 -8.37
C ALA A 25 9.75 -3.80 -9.24
N ASN A 26 10.11 -4.94 -8.64
CA ASN A 26 10.24 -6.20 -9.35
C ASN A 26 8.92 -6.66 -9.99
N HIS A 27 7.77 -6.36 -9.37
CA HIS A 27 6.49 -6.72 -9.96
C HIS A 27 6.09 -5.82 -11.13
N LEU A 28 6.31 -4.51 -10.98
CA LEU A 28 5.88 -3.50 -11.96
C LEU A 28 6.92 -3.29 -13.07
N GLY A 29 8.12 -3.86 -12.95
CA GLY A 29 9.26 -3.52 -13.81
C GLY A 29 9.78 -2.10 -13.56
N GLY A 30 9.59 -1.58 -12.35
CA GLY A 30 9.90 -0.21 -11.98
C GLY A 30 11.30 -0.02 -11.39
N THR A 31 11.62 1.23 -11.07
CA THR A 31 12.88 1.62 -10.41
C THR A 31 12.61 2.15 -9.01
N VAL A 32 13.50 1.82 -8.06
CA VAL A 32 13.39 2.26 -6.67
C VAL A 32 14.26 3.49 -6.43
N GLN A 33 13.69 4.50 -5.79
CA GLN A 33 14.42 5.65 -5.25
C GLN A 33 14.09 5.79 -3.75
N ARG A 34 15.11 5.87 -2.90
CA ARG A 34 14.94 6.19 -1.48
C ARG A 34 15.19 7.68 -1.26
N THR A 35 14.30 8.32 -0.53
CA THR A 35 14.42 9.71 -0.09
C THR A 35 14.66 9.71 1.41
N TYR A 36 15.82 10.20 1.85
CA TYR A 36 16.21 10.30 3.26
C TYR A 36 15.53 11.48 3.98
N ASN A 37 14.21 11.58 3.87
CA ASN A 37 13.40 12.58 4.57
C ASN A 37 12.95 12.05 5.95
N SER A 38 12.19 12.85 6.69
CA SER A 38 11.68 12.50 8.04
C SER A 38 10.81 11.23 8.09
N TYR A 39 10.25 10.80 6.95
CA TYR A 39 9.39 9.62 6.84
C TYR A 39 10.12 8.40 6.25
N ASP A 40 11.40 8.55 5.89
CA ASP A 40 12.21 7.52 5.23
C ASP A 40 11.47 6.86 4.06
N CYS A 41 11.10 7.70 3.09
CA CYS A 41 10.26 7.31 1.97
C CYS A 41 11.04 6.53 0.90
N TYR A 42 10.39 5.54 0.32
CA TYR A 42 10.76 4.93 -0.94
C TYR A 42 9.72 5.28 -1.99
N LYS A 43 10.18 5.47 -3.22
CA LYS A 43 9.37 5.69 -4.40
C LYS A 43 9.70 4.62 -5.41
N VAL A 44 8.66 4.02 -5.99
CA VAL A 44 8.78 3.11 -7.12
C VAL A 44 8.13 3.75 -8.33
N THR A 45 8.93 4.03 -9.35
CA THR A 45 8.45 4.58 -10.62
C THR A 45 8.30 3.42 -11.60
N ALA A 46 7.06 3.13 -12.03
CA ALA A 46 6.76 2.11 -13.01
C ALA A 46 7.07 2.57 -14.44
N PRO A 47 7.14 1.68 -15.45
CA PRO A 47 7.44 2.04 -16.85
C PRO A 47 6.43 3.00 -17.51
N ASP A 48 5.25 3.17 -16.92
CA ASP A 48 4.21 4.10 -17.35
C ASP A 48 4.29 5.45 -16.61
N ASP A 49 5.44 5.74 -15.99
CA ASP A 49 5.76 6.93 -15.19
C ASP A 49 4.87 7.12 -13.95
N ARG A 50 4.00 6.16 -13.61
CA ARG A 50 3.21 6.23 -12.39
C ARG A 50 4.04 5.85 -11.17
N GLU A 51 3.79 6.57 -10.09
CA GLU A 51 4.60 6.51 -8.89
C GLU A 51 3.85 5.84 -7.74
N TRP A 52 4.46 4.82 -7.14
CA TRP A 52 4.02 4.19 -5.91
C TRP A 52 4.90 4.65 -4.77
N GLN A 53 4.29 5.09 -3.67
CA GLN A 53 5.02 5.61 -2.51
C GLN A 53 4.96 4.62 -1.36
N ILE A 54 6.08 4.46 -0.66
CA ILE A 54 6.21 3.62 0.52
C ILE A 54 6.82 4.46 1.64
N MET A 55 6.12 4.59 2.76
CA MET A 55 6.56 5.45 3.87
C MET A 55 6.28 4.84 5.23
N SER A 56 6.83 5.47 6.28
CA SER A 56 6.54 5.07 7.65
C SER A 56 5.23 5.70 8.14
N ASP A 57 4.37 4.87 8.73
CA ASP A 57 3.22 5.32 9.54
C ASP A 57 3.48 5.07 11.04
N GLY A 58 3.32 6.13 11.84
CA GLY A 58 3.38 6.13 13.30
C GLY A 58 2.43 5.14 13.96
N SER A 59 1.27 4.90 13.37
CA SER A 59 0.18 4.09 13.92
C SER A 59 0.48 2.57 13.92
N ILE A 60 1.39 2.13 13.06
CA ILE A 60 1.69 0.70 12.84
C ILE A 60 2.52 0.14 13.99
N THR A 61 1.95 -0.85 14.70
CA THR A 61 2.72 -1.69 15.62
C THR A 61 3.62 -2.65 14.83
N CYS A 62 4.94 -2.39 14.88
CA CYS A 62 5.96 -3.07 14.09
C CYS A 62 6.26 -4.47 14.66
N GLN A 63 6.03 -5.48 13.84
CA GLN A 63 6.19 -6.89 14.19
C GLN A 63 6.68 -7.70 12.98
N ARG A 64 7.35 -8.83 13.24
CA ARG A 64 7.76 -9.79 12.21
C ARG A 64 7.54 -11.22 12.67
N LYS A 65 7.57 -12.15 11.70
CA LYS A 65 7.58 -13.59 11.99
C LYS A 65 9.01 -14.08 12.15
N GLU A 66 9.29 -14.73 13.27
CA GLU A 66 10.57 -15.36 13.56
C GLU A 66 10.28 -16.72 14.22
N ASN A 67 10.75 -17.81 13.59
CA ASN A 67 10.51 -19.19 14.06
C ASN A 67 9.02 -19.49 14.35
N GLY A 68 8.11 -19.03 13.47
CA GLY A 68 6.65 -19.20 13.60
C GLY A 68 5.97 -18.27 14.61
N ARG A 69 6.73 -17.57 15.46
CA ARG A 69 6.23 -16.63 16.46
C ARG A 69 6.19 -15.22 15.91
N THR A 70 5.28 -14.40 16.44
CA THR A 70 5.27 -12.95 16.17
C THR A 70 6.13 -12.26 17.22
N VAL A 71 7.13 -11.50 16.78
CA VAL A 71 8.04 -10.75 17.66
C VAL A 71 8.03 -9.27 17.29
N PRO A 72 8.32 -8.34 18.23
CA PRO A 72 8.50 -6.92 17.93
C PRO A 72 9.58 -6.69 16.87
N ALA A 73 9.43 -5.63 16.07
CA ALA A 73 10.37 -5.26 15.02
C ALA A 73 10.71 -3.76 15.06
N SER A 74 11.78 -3.36 14.36
CA SER A 74 12.20 -1.97 14.25
C SER A 74 11.18 -1.14 13.45
N ARG A 75 11.32 0.20 13.50
CA ARG A 75 10.49 1.13 12.71
C ARG A 75 10.63 0.96 11.20
N GLU A 76 11.63 0.24 10.70
CA GLU A 76 11.76 -0.09 9.28
C GLU A 76 10.62 -0.99 8.77
N TYR A 77 9.95 -1.70 9.68
CA TYR A 77 8.79 -2.56 9.41
C TYR A 77 7.45 -1.82 9.45
N SER A 78 7.46 -0.50 9.70
CA SER A 78 6.27 0.35 9.50
C SER A 78 6.19 0.71 8.02
N VAL A 79 5.24 0.10 7.32
CA VAL A 79 5.09 0.20 5.86
C VAL A 79 3.68 0.68 5.54
N GLU A 80 3.57 1.88 4.97
CA GLU A 80 2.37 2.35 4.29
C GLU A 80 2.67 2.45 2.80
N LEU A 81 1.87 1.75 1.98
CA LEU A 81 1.93 1.79 0.52
C LEU A 81 0.79 2.64 -0.02
N VAL A 82 1.12 3.65 -0.82
CA VAL A 82 0.16 4.51 -1.52
C VAL A 82 0.32 4.32 -3.03
N SER A 83 -0.77 4.01 -3.72
CA SER A 83 -0.77 3.83 -5.17
C SER A 83 -0.88 5.16 -5.92
N PRO A 84 -0.50 5.19 -7.22
CA PRO A 84 -1.01 6.20 -8.14
C PRO A 84 -2.52 6.04 -8.32
N ILE A 85 -3.13 6.90 -9.14
CA ILE A 85 -4.51 6.68 -9.59
C ILE A 85 -4.55 5.42 -10.47
N LEU A 86 -5.41 4.49 -10.09
CA LEU A 86 -5.66 3.21 -10.75
C LEU A 86 -7.04 3.20 -11.41
N THR A 87 -7.23 2.29 -12.36
CA THR A 87 -8.55 1.98 -12.92
C THR A 87 -8.85 0.49 -12.83
N TYR A 88 -10.13 0.15 -12.69
CA TYR A 88 -10.53 -1.26 -12.58
C TYR A 88 -10.14 -2.06 -13.84
N THR A 89 -10.27 -1.46 -15.01
CA THR A 89 -9.98 -2.13 -16.28
C THR A 89 -8.50 -2.42 -16.48
N ASN A 90 -7.62 -1.52 -16.04
CA ASN A 90 -6.20 -1.62 -16.36
C ASN A 90 -5.36 -2.20 -15.22
N ASP A 91 -5.78 -1.99 -13.97
CA ASP A 91 -4.87 -2.15 -12.84
C ASP A 91 -5.30 -3.20 -11.82
N ILE A 92 -6.55 -3.69 -11.86
CA ILE A 92 -7.06 -4.55 -10.78
C ILE A 92 -6.29 -5.87 -10.67
N GLU A 93 -5.92 -6.48 -11.79
CA GLU A 93 -5.18 -7.76 -11.80
C GLU A 93 -3.74 -7.56 -11.29
N THR A 94 -3.06 -6.52 -11.79
CA THR A 94 -1.73 -6.11 -11.32
C THR A 94 -1.75 -5.82 -9.82
N LEU A 95 -2.76 -5.09 -9.33
CA LEU A 95 -2.89 -4.79 -7.91
C LEU A 95 -3.12 -6.06 -7.08
N GLN A 96 -3.97 -6.97 -7.53
CA GLN A 96 -4.21 -8.23 -6.82
C GLN A 96 -2.95 -9.09 -6.73
N GLU A 97 -2.20 -9.22 -7.81
CA GLU A 97 -0.92 -9.94 -7.82
C GLU A 97 0.14 -9.25 -6.95
N LEU A 98 0.18 -7.91 -6.94
CA LEU A 98 1.05 -7.16 -6.05
C LEU A 98 0.80 -7.53 -4.58
N VAL A 99 -0.46 -7.50 -4.16
CA VAL A 99 -0.85 -7.86 -2.79
C VAL A 99 -0.48 -9.31 -2.47
N ARG A 100 -0.65 -10.24 -3.43
CA ARG A 100 -0.22 -11.65 -3.24
C ARG A 100 1.29 -11.75 -3.04
N LYS A 101 2.10 -11.02 -3.82
CA LYS A 101 3.57 -11.01 -3.71
C LYS A 101 4.03 -10.42 -2.37
N LEU A 102 3.42 -9.32 -1.92
CA LEU A 102 3.72 -8.73 -0.61
C LEU A 102 3.40 -9.71 0.54
N ARG A 103 2.29 -10.43 0.47
CA ARG A 103 1.97 -11.49 1.45
C ARG A 103 3.01 -12.62 1.44
N LYS A 104 3.46 -13.06 0.26
CA LYS A 104 4.52 -14.07 0.12
C LYS A 104 5.87 -13.58 0.64
N ALA A 105 6.15 -12.28 0.57
CA ALA A 105 7.37 -11.67 1.10
C ALA A 105 7.43 -11.67 2.64
N GLY A 106 6.32 -11.94 3.33
CA GLY A 106 6.29 -12.06 4.79
C GLY A 106 5.43 -11.03 5.51
N VAL A 107 4.61 -10.25 4.78
CA VAL A 107 3.63 -9.35 5.41
C VAL A 107 2.77 -10.14 6.38
N CYS A 108 2.69 -9.63 7.62
CA CYS A 108 1.89 -10.23 8.67
C CYS A 108 0.93 -9.22 9.30
N ARG A 109 -0.17 -9.74 9.83
CA ARG A 109 -1.12 -8.96 10.62
C ARG A 109 -0.40 -8.36 11.83
N SER A 110 -0.43 -7.04 11.94
CA SER A 110 -0.10 -6.37 13.19
C SER A 110 -1.11 -6.81 14.27
N LEU A 111 -0.58 -7.34 15.37
CA LEU A 111 -1.36 -7.68 16.56
C LEU A 111 -1.27 -6.49 17.52
N SER A 112 -2.29 -5.63 17.52
CA SER A 112 -2.41 -4.61 18.56
C SER A 112 -2.70 -5.30 19.90
N SER A 113 -1.95 -4.93 20.94
CA SER A 113 -2.20 -5.41 22.31
C SER A 113 -3.39 -4.71 22.97
N HIS A 114 -3.95 -3.67 22.35
CA HIS A 114 -5.10 -2.92 22.84
C HIS A 114 -6.40 -3.36 22.15
N PRO A 115 -7.35 -4.01 22.86
CA PRO A 115 -8.57 -4.53 22.28
C PRO A 115 -9.57 -3.46 21.79
N ALA A 116 -9.35 -2.18 22.14
CA ALA A 116 -10.25 -1.07 21.81
C ALA A 116 -9.97 -0.37 20.48
N ASN A 117 -8.82 -0.63 19.82
CA ASN A 117 -8.50 -0.01 18.52
C ASN A 117 -8.59 -1.04 17.39
N ARG A 118 -9.81 -1.53 17.15
CA ARG A 118 -10.10 -2.51 16.10
C ARG A 118 -10.23 -1.90 14.71
N GLU A 119 -9.98 -0.60 14.56
CA GLU A 119 -9.84 0.09 13.26
C GLU A 119 -8.40 0.04 12.76
N SER A 120 -7.81 -1.15 12.68
CA SER A 120 -6.60 -1.29 11.86
C SER A 120 -7.03 -1.13 10.40
N LYS A 121 -6.85 0.07 9.84
CA LYS A 121 -7.08 0.37 8.42
C LYS A 121 -6.35 -0.70 7.59
N ARG A 122 -7.09 -1.44 6.78
CA ARG A 122 -6.65 -2.75 6.27
C ARG A 122 -6.72 -2.84 4.75
N VAL A 123 -6.23 -1.79 4.09
CA VAL A 123 -6.56 -1.39 2.71
C VAL A 123 -7.72 -0.39 2.75
N VAL A 124 -7.39 0.89 2.53
CA VAL A 124 -8.37 1.94 2.25
C VAL A 124 -8.43 2.10 0.74
N ILE A 125 -9.62 1.94 0.15
CA ILE A 125 -9.84 2.25 -1.26
C ILE A 125 -10.37 3.67 -1.32
N LEU A 126 -9.59 4.58 -1.89
CA LEU A 126 -9.97 5.97 -2.12
C LEU A 126 -10.60 6.07 -3.51
N GLN A 127 -11.92 6.08 -3.60
CA GLN A 127 -12.59 6.35 -4.88
C GLN A 127 -12.52 7.84 -5.23
N ASP A 128 -12.15 8.14 -6.47
CA ASP A 128 -12.21 9.50 -6.97
C ASP A 128 -13.67 9.89 -7.25
N ARG A 129 -14.16 10.93 -6.56
CA ARG A 129 -15.54 11.45 -6.70
C ARG A 129 -15.66 12.57 -7.73
N THR A 130 -14.82 12.62 -8.76
CA THR A 130 -15.06 13.54 -9.88
C THR A 130 -16.08 12.93 -10.85
N GLY A 131 -17.34 13.03 -10.49
CA GLY A 131 -18.48 12.79 -11.36
C GLY A 131 -19.66 13.57 -10.80
N SER A 132 -19.84 14.82 -11.25
CA SER A 132 -21.05 15.59 -10.97
C SER A 132 -22.28 14.72 -11.29
N PRO A 133 -23.33 14.72 -10.45
CA PRO A 133 -24.57 14.05 -10.83
C PRO A 133 -25.11 14.69 -12.12
N PRO A 134 -25.76 13.93 -13.02
CA PRO A 134 -26.43 14.52 -14.16
C PRO A 134 -27.43 15.56 -13.66
N SER A 135 -27.29 16.80 -14.15
CA SER A 135 -28.31 17.83 -13.93
C SER A 135 -29.66 17.24 -14.34
N PRO A 136 -30.71 17.32 -13.49
CA PRO A 136 -32.03 16.94 -13.94
C PRO A 136 -32.39 17.88 -15.09
N SER A 137 -32.57 17.32 -16.27
CA SER A 137 -33.21 18.01 -17.39
C SER A 137 -34.60 18.43 -16.90
N GLY A 138 -34.75 19.71 -16.57
CA GLY A 138 -36.04 20.33 -16.36
C GLY A 138 -36.86 20.26 -17.65
N GLY A 139 -38.14 19.92 -17.50
CA GLY A 139 -39.14 20.01 -18.56
C GLY A 139 -39.63 21.42 -18.80
#